data_AF-A0A914FJ39-F1
#
_entry.id   AF-A0A914FJ39-F1
#
_cell.length_a   1.000
_cell.length_b   1.000
_cell.length_c   1.000
_cell.angle_alpha   90.00
_cell.angle_beta   90.00
_cell.angle_gamma   90.00
#
_symmetry.space_group_name_H-M   'P 1'
#
loop_
_entity.id
_entity.type
_entity.pdbx_description
1 polymer ?
#
loop_
_entity_poly.entity_id
_entity_poly.type
_entity_poly.pdbx_seq_one_letter_code
_entity_poly.pdbx_strand_id
1 'polypeptide(L)'
;MMNRLIYLADYAKEKGVGIMIDAEQTYYQPAISRITIDLMKRYNQDSCQIMNTYQAYLKTTLSNIEIDLRLSQRENFYFGCKLVRGAYMEEESKRAMNRGYENPINASYEATNEMYDKCLNRIIKEHHNEKNKNKISVMVASHNEESIRNAIQILKDEVIAPSENVIYFAQLYGMCDQVKAHFIYL
;
A
#
# COMPACT_ATOMS: atom_id res chain seq x y z
N MET A 1 2.08 -23.00 -5.58
CA MET A 1 2.11 -21.52 -5.57
C MET A 1 3.15 -20.98 -4.59
N MET A 2 3.11 -21.33 -3.30
CA MET A 2 4.05 -20.82 -2.28
C MET A 2 5.53 -21.01 -2.61
N ASN A 3 5.94 -22.20 -3.10
CA ASN A 3 7.36 -22.42 -3.46
C ASN A 3 7.87 -21.45 -4.54
N ARG A 4 7.00 -21.02 -5.47
CA ARG A 4 7.38 -20.04 -6.50
C ARG A 4 7.56 -18.65 -5.89
N LEU A 5 6.68 -18.25 -4.98
CA LEU A 5 6.77 -16.96 -4.30
C LEU A 5 7.99 -16.89 -3.38
N ILE A 6 8.28 -17.97 -2.65
CA ILE A 6 9.49 -18.09 -1.82
C ILE A 6 10.74 -17.98 -2.70
N TYR A 7 10.80 -18.74 -3.80
CA TYR A 7 11.92 -18.67 -4.74
C TYR A 7 12.14 -17.24 -5.28
N LEU A 8 11.06 -16.54 -5.66
CA LEU A 8 11.14 -15.15 -6.12
C LEU A 8 11.59 -14.21 -5.01
N ALA A 9 11.10 -14.38 -3.79
CA ALA A 9 11.49 -13.55 -2.64
C ALA A 9 12.95 -13.75 -2.23
N ASP A 10 13.43 -15.00 -2.24
CA ASP A 10 14.84 -15.33 -2.02
C ASP A 10 15.71 -14.68 -3.11
N TYR A 11 15.36 -14.85 -4.38
CA TYR A 11 16.10 -14.25 -5.49
C TYR A 11 16.09 -12.71 -5.44
N ALA A 12 14.95 -12.11 -5.14
CA ALA A 12 14.84 -10.65 -4.96
C ALA A 12 15.71 -10.16 -3.80
N LYS A 13 15.82 -10.94 -2.72
CA LYS A 13 16.66 -10.62 -1.56
C LYS A 13 18.13 -10.62 -1.96
N GLU A 14 18.57 -11.65 -2.67
CA GLU A 14 19.94 -11.73 -3.21
C GLU A 14 20.30 -10.57 -4.14
N LYS A 15 19.31 -10.04 -4.88
CA LYS A 15 19.49 -8.89 -5.77
C LYS A 15 19.26 -7.54 -5.12
N GLY A 16 18.86 -7.50 -3.85
CA GLY A 16 18.57 -6.25 -3.14
C GLY A 16 17.40 -5.47 -3.72
N VAL A 17 16.40 -6.16 -4.30
CA VAL A 17 15.20 -5.53 -4.88
C VAL A 17 13.94 -5.89 -4.09
N GLY A 18 12.99 -4.96 -4.06
CA GLY A 18 11.69 -5.16 -3.42
C GLY A 18 10.71 -5.93 -4.31
N ILE A 19 9.75 -6.60 -3.68
CA ILE A 19 8.60 -7.24 -4.35
C ILE A 19 7.32 -6.56 -3.88
N MET A 20 6.53 -6.11 -4.85
CA MET A 20 5.17 -5.63 -4.61
C MET A 20 4.19 -6.69 -5.12
N ILE A 21 3.35 -7.20 -4.22
CA ILE A 21 2.31 -8.17 -4.59
C ILE A 21 1.04 -7.40 -4.91
N ASP A 22 0.58 -7.51 -6.15
CA ASP A 22 -0.62 -6.82 -6.63
C ASP A 22 -1.87 -7.34 -5.95
N ALA A 23 -2.83 -6.43 -5.79
CA ALA A 23 -4.15 -6.75 -5.29
C ALA A 23 -5.07 -7.10 -6.46
N GLU A 24 -6.03 -7.98 -6.18
CA GLU A 24 -7.03 -8.44 -7.15
C GLU A 24 -8.43 -8.13 -6.63
N GLN A 25 -9.46 -8.75 -7.23
CA GLN A 25 -10.84 -8.62 -6.75
C GLN A 25 -10.99 -9.09 -5.30
N THR A 26 -11.98 -8.56 -4.59
CA THR A 26 -12.24 -8.76 -3.16
C THR A 26 -12.37 -10.22 -2.75
N TYR A 27 -12.79 -11.09 -3.67
CA TYR A 27 -12.96 -12.52 -3.41
C TYR A 27 -11.66 -13.34 -3.54
N TYR A 28 -10.60 -12.79 -4.12
CA TYR A 28 -9.25 -13.38 -4.08
C TYR A 28 -8.37 -12.74 -3.02
N GLN A 29 -8.63 -11.47 -2.69
CA GLN A 29 -7.79 -10.65 -1.83
C GLN A 29 -7.47 -11.26 -0.46
N PRO A 30 -8.37 -11.97 0.25
CA PRO A 30 -8.04 -12.58 1.54
C PRO A 30 -6.87 -13.58 1.45
N ALA A 31 -6.83 -14.39 0.40
CA ALA A 31 -5.75 -15.36 0.20
C ALA A 31 -4.44 -14.65 -0.17
N ILE A 32 -4.51 -13.67 -1.08
CA ILE A 32 -3.35 -12.87 -1.50
C ILE A 32 -2.76 -12.13 -0.30
N SER A 33 -3.57 -11.34 0.42
CA SER A 33 -3.12 -10.60 1.60
C SER A 33 -2.50 -11.52 2.64
N ARG A 34 -3.11 -12.69 2.92
CA ARG A 34 -2.56 -13.62 3.90
C ARG A 34 -1.17 -14.12 3.50
N ILE A 35 -1.02 -14.52 2.24
CA ILE A 35 0.26 -14.98 1.70
C ILE A 35 1.31 -13.86 1.76
N THR A 36 0.93 -12.64 1.38
CA THR A 36 1.82 -11.48 1.41
C THR A 36 2.30 -11.19 2.83
N ILE A 37 1.39 -11.21 3.81
CA ILE A 37 1.73 -11.01 5.22
C ILE A 37 2.68 -12.11 5.73
N ASP A 38 2.43 -13.37 5.38
CA ASP A 38 3.33 -14.48 5.76
C ASP A 38 4.73 -14.32 5.12
N LEU A 39 4.81 -13.75 3.90
CA LEU A 39 6.09 -13.38 3.29
C LEU A 39 6.75 -12.18 3.99
N MET A 40 6.00 -11.13 4.35
CA MET A 40 6.55 -10.02 5.13
C MET A 40 7.15 -10.49 6.44
N LYS A 41 6.45 -11.35 7.18
CA LYS A 41 6.99 -11.94 8.41
C LYS A 41 8.32 -12.64 8.20
N ARG A 42 8.54 -13.25 7.03
CA ARG A 42 9.80 -13.96 6.73
C ARG A 42 10.91 -13.06 6.22
N TYR A 43 10.58 -12.08 5.36
CA TYR A 43 11.56 -11.33 4.59
C TYR A 43 11.77 -9.88 5.09
N ASN A 44 10.77 -9.29 5.75
CA ASN A 44 10.81 -7.91 6.23
C ASN A 44 11.38 -7.81 7.65
N GLN A 45 12.54 -8.39 7.89
CA GLN A 45 13.17 -8.42 9.22
C GLN A 45 14.09 -7.22 9.46
N ASP A 46 14.89 -6.86 8.46
CA ASP A 46 15.87 -5.77 8.55
C ASP A 46 15.48 -4.53 7.73
N SER A 47 14.61 -4.71 6.73
CA SER A 47 14.10 -3.66 5.85
C SER A 47 12.78 -4.09 5.22
N CYS A 48 12.05 -3.14 4.63
CA CYS A 48 10.82 -3.47 3.89
C CYS A 48 11.14 -4.02 2.50
N GLN A 49 11.12 -5.35 2.34
CA GLN A 49 11.38 -6.01 1.06
C GLN A 49 10.10 -6.39 0.31
N ILE A 50 9.08 -6.85 1.04
CA ILE A 50 7.79 -7.29 0.51
C ILE A 50 6.74 -6.23 0.85
N MET A 51 5.92 -5.84 -0.13
CA MET A 51 4.81 -4.91 0.04
C MET A 51 3.49 -5.55 -0.38
N ASN A 52 2.43 -5.31 0.41
CA ASN A 52 1.07 -5.69 0.08
C ASN A 52 0.33 -4.53 -0.54
N THR A 53 -0.50 -4.79 -1.55
CA THR A 53 -1.29 -3.75 -2.21
C THR A 53 -2.63 -3.56 -1.49
N TYR A 54 -2.92 -2.33 -1.07
CA TYR A 54 -4.17 -1.94 -0.44
C TYR A 54 -4.95 -1.00 -1.37
N GLN A 55 -6.22 -1.31 -1.59
CA GLN A 55 -7.06 -0.63 -2.59
C GLN A 55 -8.04 0.33 -1.92
N ALA A 56 -7.77 1.63 -1.95
CA ALA A 56 -8.54 2.66 -1.22
C ALA A 56 -10.01 2.80 -1.67
N TYR A 57 -10.40 2.27 -2.84
CA TYR A 57 -11.80 2.23 -3.26
C TYR A 57 -12.67 1.29 -2.42
N LEU A 58 -12.10 0.40 -1.61
CA LEU A 58 -12.88 -0.48 -0.73
C LEU A 58 -13.17 0.18 0.61
N LYS A 59 -14.39 -0.01 1.12
CA LYS A 59 -14.82 0.50 2.43
C LYS A 59 -13.99 -0.04 3.61
N THR A 60 -13.39 -1.22 3.44
CA THR A 60 -12.65 -1.93 4.50
C THR A 60 -11.14 -1.66 4.49
N THR A 61 -10.64 -0.81 3.60
CA THR A 61 -9.18 -0.70 3.41
C THR A 61 -8.47 -0.14 4.62
N LEU A 62 -9.00 0.91 5.24
CA LEU A 62 -8.41 1.48 6.45
C LEU A 62 -8.36 0.46 7.59
N SER A 63 -9.45 -0.29 7.83
CA SER A 63 -9.48 -1.29 8.91
C SER A 63 -8.50 -2.43 8.66
N ASN A 64 -8.35 -2.88 7.41
CA ASN A 64 -7.35 -3.90 7.04
C ASN A 64 -5.91 -3.40 7.29
N ILE A 65 -5.60 -2.16 6.90
CA ILE A 65 -4.29 -1.55 7.18
C ILE A 65 -4.02 -1.48 8.68
N GLU A 66 -5.00 -1.08 9.49
CA GLU A 66 -4.82 -1.03 10.95
C GLU A 66 -4.59 -2.40 11.58
N ILE A 67 -5.25 -3.45 11.08
CA ILE A 67 -5.03 -4.82 11.52
C ILE A 67 -3.59 -5.25 11.21
N ASP A 68 -3.14 -5.02 9.98
CA ASP A 68 -1.82 -5.45 9.53
C ASP A 68 -0.69 -4.64 10.18
N LEU A 69 -0.91 -3.34 10.45
CA LEU A 69 -0.01 -2.51 11.26
C LEU A 69 0.11 -3.08 12.68
N ARG A 70 -0.99 -3.36 13.37
CA ARG A 70 -0.92 -3.97 14.72
C ARG A 70 -0.24 -5.33 14.71
N LEU A 71 -0.44 -6.11 13.63
CA LEU A 71 0.20 -7.39 13.45
C LEU A 71 1.73 -7.25 13.28
N SER A 72 2.18 -6.31 12.45
CA SER A 72 3.60 -6.03 12.23
C SER A 72 4.30 -5.57 13.49
N GLN A 73 3.62 -4.79 14.32
CA GLN A 73 4.08 -4.39 15.65
C GLN A 73 4.27 -5.59 16.57
N ARG A 74 3.22 -6.42 16.68
CA ARG A 74 3.20 -7.57 17.59
C ARG A 74 4.25 -8.62 17.22
N GLU A 75 4.46 -8.82 15.93
CA GLU A 75 5.36 -9.85 15.40
C GLU A 75 6.70 -9.29 14.89
N ASN A 76 6.94 -7.99 15.11
CA ASN A 76 8.21 -7.30 14.92
C ASN A 76 8.82 -7.42 13.51
N PHE A 77 8.02 -7.16 12.46
CA PHE A 77 8.50 -7.08 11.08
C PHE A 77 8.18 -5.70 10.46
N TYR A 78 8.92 -5.31 9.41
CA TYR A 78 8.70 -4.05 8.70
C TYR A 78 7.41 -4.14 7.88
N PHE A 79 6.49 -3.20 8.09
CA PHE A 79 5.24 -3.12 7.36
C PHE A 79 5.47 -2.48 5.98
N GLY A 80 5.07 -3.20 4.93
CA GLY A 80 5.18 -2.73 3.54
C GLY A 80 3.81 -2.52 2.90
N CYS A 81 3.50 -1.30 2.49
CA CYS A 81 2.22 -0.96 1.87
C CYS A 81 2.43 -0.40 0.46
N LYS A 82 1.72 -0.92 -0.52
CA LYS A 82 1.48 -0.25 -1.80
C LYS A 82 0.05 0.26 -1.80
N LEU A 83 -0.13 1.56 -1.63
CA LEU A 83 -1.45 2.18 -1.58
C LEU A 83 -1.86 2.61 -2.98
N VAL A 84 -2.99 2.08 -3.46
CA VAL A 84 -3.60 2.42 -4.76
C VAL A 84 -5.06 2.81 -4.56
N ARG A 85 -5.67 3.48 -5.54
CA ARG A 85 -7.14 3.64 -5.55
C ARG A 85 -7.84 2.28 -5.77
N GLY A 86 -7.49 1.57 -6.83
CA GLY A 86 -8.09 0.28 -7.19
C GLY A 86 -8.33 0.19 -8.70
N ALA A 87 -8.57 -1.02 -9.21
CA ALA A 87 -8.71 -1.27 -10.65
C ALA A 87 -9.99 -2.03 -11.05
N TYR A 88 -10.76 -2.56 -10.09
CA TYR A 88 -11.82 -3.56 -10.34
C TYR A 88 -13.23 -3.09 -9.93
N MET A 89 -13.48 -1.78 -9.89
CA MET A 89 -14.75 -1.16 -9.44
C MET A 89 -15.99 -1.73 -10.14
N GLU A 90 -15.90 -1.94 -11.45
CA GLU A 90 -17.02 -2.38 -12.27
C GLU A 90 -17.37 -3.84 -11.98
N GLU A 91 -16.36 -4.70 -11.87
CA GLU A 91 -16.50 -6.11 -11.56
C GLU A 91 -17.04 -6.33 -10.15
N GLU A 92 -16.55 -5.56 -9.17
CA GLU A 92 -17.07 -5.60 -7.79
C GLU A 92 -18.55 -5.22 -7.73
N SER A 93 -18.93 -4.12 -8.40
CA SER A 93 -20.31 -3.63 -8.43
C SER A 93 -21.25 -4.62 -9.10
N LYS A 94 -20.87 -5.14 -10.27
CA LYS A 94 -21.63 -6.17 -11.00
C LYS A 94 -21.83 -7.42 -10.15
N ARG A 95 -20.77 -7.87 -9.47
CA ARG A 95 -20.83 -9.07 -8.62
C ARG A 95 -21.74 -8.87 -7.41
N ALA A 96 -21.65 -7.72 -6.74
CA ALA A 96 -22.50 -7.38 -5.59
C ALA A 96 -23.99 -7.38 -5.99
N MET A 97 -24.32 -6.75 -7.11
CA MET A 97 -25.67 -6.74 -7.68
C MET A 97 -26.15 -8.16 -8.01
N ASN A 98 -25.35 -8.96 -8.71
CA ASN A 98 -25.73 -10.31 -9.14
C ASN A 98 -25.92 -11.29 -7.96
N ARG A 99 -25.22 -11.08 -6.85
CA ARG A 99 -25.25 -11.96 -5.67
C ARG A 99 -26.08 -11.40 -4.51
N GLY A 100 -26.62 -10.20 -4.63
CA GLY A 100 -27.49 -9.58 -3.63
C GLY A 100 -26.81 -9.19 -2.32
N TYR A 101 -25.51 -8.85 -2.34
CA TYR A 101 -24.79 -8.35 -1.16
C TYR A 101 -24.40 -6.88 -1.33
N GLU A 102 -24.04 -6.21 -0.24
CA GLU A 102 -23.65 -4.80 -0.25
C GLU A 102 -22.41 -4.56 -1.12
N ASN A 103 -22.44 -3.54 -1.98
CA ASN A 103 -21.29 -3.18 -2.79
C ASN A 103 -20.08 -2.80 -1.88
N PRO A 104 -18.93 -3.49 -1.99
CA PRO A 104 -17.79 -3.28 -1.11
C PRO A 104 -17.03 -1.98 -1.40
N ILE A 105 -17.33 -1.31 -2.52
CA ILE A 105 -16.65 -0.08 -2.93
C ILE A 105 -17.27 1.18 -2.31
N ASN A 106 -16.49 2.24 -2.16
CA ASN A 106 -16.96 3.53 -1.67
C ASN A 106 -18.01 4.15 -2.60
N ALA A 107 -18.88 4.99 -2.04
CA ALA A 107 -20.03 5.53 -2.76
C ALA A 107 -19.67 6.49 -3.91
N SER A 108 -18.48 7.11 -3.88
CA SER A 108 -18.04 8.05 -4.90
C SER A 108 -16.51 8.10 -5.07
N TYR A 109 -16.07 8.83 -6.10
CA TYR A 109 -14.66 9.14 -6.32
C TYR A 109 -14.07 9.95 -5.16
N GLU A 110 -14.81 10.93 -4.65
CA GLU A 110 -14.41 11.77 -3.50
C GLU A 110 -14.24 10.92 -2.24
N ALA A 111 -15.19 10.01 -1.97
CA ALA A 111 -15.09 9.08 -0.85
C ALA A 111 -13.87 8.14 -0.98
N THR A 112 -13.48 7.79 -2.21
CA THR A 112 -12.25 7.01 -2.47
C THR A 112 -10.99 7.82 -2.22
N ASN A 113 -10.98 9.10 -2.60
CA ASN A 113 -9.84 9.99 -2.29
C ASN A 113 -9.72 10.21 -0.78
N GLU A 114 -10.84 10.45 -0.08
CA GLU A 114 -10.84 10.59 1.37
C GLU A 114 -10.33 9.32 2.07
N MET A 115 -10.75 8.15 1.58
CA MET A 115 -10.22 6.87 2.08
C MET A 115 -8.72 6.74 1.84
N TYR A 116 -8.24 7.13 0.66
CA TYR A 116 -6.80 7.10 0.32
C TYR A 116 -5.99 7.99 1.28
N ASP A 117 -6.44 9.23 1.50
CA ASP A 117 -5.77 10.18 2.39
C ASP A 117 -5.82 9.71 3.85
N LYS A 118 -6.95 9.17 4.31
CA LYS A 118 -7.07 8.55 5.64
C LYS A 118 -6.09 7.40 5.83
N CYS A 119 -5.95 6.54 4.83
CA CYS A 119 -5.00 5.43 4.87
C CYS A 119 -3.56 5.91 4.95
N LEU A 120 -3.18 6.88 4.10
CA LEU A 120 -1.83 7.44 4.09
C LEU A 120 -1.48 8.09 5.43
N ASN A 121 -2.34 9.00 5.92
CA ASN A 121 -2.15 9.65 7.22
C ASN A 121 -2.05 8.65 8.36
N ARG A 122 -2.85 7.59 8.34
CA ARG A 122 -2.82 6.53 9.35
C ARG A 122 -1.51 5.76 9.36
N ILE A 123 -0.95 5.45 8.19
CA ILE A 123 0.34 4.76 8.05
C ILE A 123 1.47 5.65 8.55
N ILE A 124 1.49 6.92 8.13
CA ILE A 124 2.55 7.86 8.52
C ILE A 124 2.53 8.12 10.03
N LYS A 125 1.35 8.25 10.63
CA LYS A 125 1.24 8.39 12.09
C LYS A 125 1.90 7.25 12.87
N GLU A 126 1.95 6.03 12.33
CA GLU A 126 2.69 4.94 12.99
C GLU A 126 4.20 5.05 12.89
N HIS A 127 4.74 5.78 11.91
CA HIS A 127 6.17 6.01 11.78
C HIS A 127 6.73 6.73 13.01
N HIS A 128 5.95 7.65 13.59
CA HIS A 128 6.32 8.41 14.79
C HIS A 128 6.17 7.62 16.10
N ASN A 129 5.60 6.42 16.05
CA ASN A 129 5.46 5.59 17.24
C ASN A 129 6.83 5.04 17.65
N GLU A 130 7.31 5.35 18.86
CA GLU A 130 8.64 4.97 19.34
C GLU A 130 8.92 3.45 19.24
N LYS A 131 7.87 2.62 19.35
CA LYS A 131 7.99 1.16 19.23
C LYS A 131 8.24 0.68 17.80
N ASN A 132 7.92 1.51 16.80
CA ASN A 132 7.94 1.16 15.37
C ASN A 132 8.77 2.12 14.53
N LYS A 133 9.54 2.99 15.19
CA LYS A 133 10.33 4.01 14.52
C LYS A 133 11.12 3.38 13.39
N ASN A 134 10.84 3.83 12.16
CA ASN A 134 11.48 3.40 10.93
C ASN A 134 11.18 1.95 10.47
N LYS A 135 10.08 1.32 10.92
CA LYS A 135 9.66 -0.03 10.47
C LYS A 135 8.50 -0.04 9.48
N ILE A 136 8.33 1.05 8.74
CA ILE A 136 7.21 1.25 7.82
C ILE A 136 7.73 1.79 6.50
N SER A 137 7.27 1.21 5.41
CA SER A 137 7.44 1.76 4.07
C SER A 137 6.13 1.74 3.31
N VAL A 138 5.80 2.85 2.66
CA VAL A 138 4.61 3.02 1.83
C VAL A 138 4.99 3.49 0.42
N MET A 139 4.45 2.80 -0.57
CA MET A 139 4.46 3.20 -1.97
C MET A 139 3.16 3.93 -2.29
N VAL A 140 3.25 5.23 -2.51
CA VAL A 140 2.16 6.11 -2.97
C VAL A 140 2.04 5.95 -4.48
N ALA A 141 1.12 5.09 -4.92
CA ALA A 141 0.89 4.80 -6.33
C ALA A 141 -0.30 5.60 -6.85
N SER A 142 -0.04 6.83 -7.29
CA SER A 142 -1.05 7.77 -7.78
C SER A 142 -0.49 8.62 -8.92
N HIS A 143 -1.36 8.97 -9.88
CA HIS A 143 -1.10 9.96 -10.92
C HIS A 143 -1.89 11.27 -10.69
N ASN A 144 -2.54 11.37 -9.52
CA ASN A 144 -3.28 12.56 -9.12
C ASN A 144 -2.29 13.51 -8.41
N GLU A 145 -2.17 14.74 -8.94
CA GLU A 145 -1.25 15.76 -8.45
C GLU A 145 -1.51 16.12 -6.99
N GLU A 146 -2.78 16.21 -6.57
CA GLU A 146 -3.18 16.54 -5.20
C GLU A 146 -2.73 15.44 -4.24
N SER A 147 -2.91 14.16 -4.59
CA SER A 147 -2.44 13.04 -3.75
C SER A 147 -0.91 13.05 -3.58
N ILE A 148 -0.16 13.42 -4.62
CA ILE A 148 1.30 13.52 -4.56
C ILE A 148 1.72 14.72 -3.71
N ARG A 149 1.09 15.88 -3.93
CA ARG A 149 1.33 17.10 -3.15
C ARG A 149 1.03 16.89 -1.67
N ASN A 150 -0.07 16.21 -1.34
CA ASN A 150 -0.42 15.85 0.03
C ASN A 150 0.65 14.95 0.66
N ALA A 151 1.12 13.91 -0.05
CA ALA A 151 2.19 13.05 0.45
C ALA A 151 3.51 13.80 0.68
N ILE A 152 3.88 14.74 -0.20
CA ILE A 152 5.06 15.60 -0.03
C ILE A 152 4.89 16.54 1.16
N GLN A 153 3.69 17.11 1.34
CA GLN A 153 3.41 17.99 2.47
C GLN A 153 3.51 17.22 3.80
N ILE A 154 2.99 15.99 3.85
CA ILE A 154 3.13 15.11 5.01
C ILE A 154 4.61 14.84 5.33
N LEU A 155 5.46 14.55 4.34
CA LEU A 155 6.90 14.38 4.57
C LEU A 155 7.56 15.60 5.21
N LYS A 156 7.15 16.81 4.79
CA LYS A 156 7.66 18.08 5.32
C LYS A 156 7.17 18.33 6.75
N ASP A 157 5.87 18.17 6.97
CA ASP A 157 5.23 18.46 8.25
C ASP A 157 5.71 17.49 9.34
N GLU A 158 5.91 16.22 8.98
CA GLU A 158 6.36 15.17 9.87
C GLU A 158 7.90 15.04 9.95
N VAL A 159 8.63 15.88 9.21
CA VAL A 159 10.11 15.92 9.19
C VAL A 159 10.73 14.55 8.88
N ILE A 160 10.15 13.84 7.91
CA ILE A 160 10.64 12.53 7.46
C ILE A 160 11.66 12.76 6.35
N ALA A 161 12.92 12.42 6.61
CA ALA A 161 13.97 12.57 5.60
C ALA A 161 13.79 11.54 4.48
N PRO A 162 14.07 11.89 3.20
CA PRO A 162 14.02 10.93 2.09
C PRO A 162 14.91 9.69 2.31
N SER A 163 16.01 9.84 3.05
CA SER A 163 16.91 8.74 3.43
C SER A 163 16.30 7.73 4.39
N GLU A 164 15.19 8.05 5.06
CA GLU A 164 14.46 7.14 5.94
C GLU A 164 13.65 6.08 5.20
N ASN A 165 13.53 6.19 3.86
CA ASN A 165 12.92 5.15 3.02
C ASN A 165 11.46 4.80 3.44
N VAL A 166 10.75 5.79 3.99
CA VAL A 166 9.38 5.63 4.47
C VAL A 166 8.38 5.77 3.34
N ILE A 167 8.55 6.76 2.45
CA ILE A 167 7.64 6.99 1.33
C ILE A 167 8.38 6.83 0.00
N TYR A 168 7.80 6.02 -0.87
CA TYR A 168 8.16 5.88 -2.27
C TYR A 168 6.99 6.35 -3.15
N PHE A 169 7.30 6.85 -4.34
CA PHE A 169 6.30 7.24 -5.33
C PHE A 169 6.39 6.31 -6.53
N ALA A 170 5.24 5.86 -7.04
CA ALA A 170 5.17 5.06 -8.26
C ALA A 170 4.05 5.52 -9.18
N GLN A 171 4.29 5.34 -10.49
CA GLN A 171 3.33 5.64 -11.53
C GLN A 171 3.59 4.73 -12.73
N LEU A 172 2.51 4.37 -13.44
CA LEU A 172 2.59 3.54 -14.63
C LEU A 172 3.39 4.23 -15.74
N TYR A 173 4.13 3.44 -16.51
CA TYR A 173 4.87 3.93 -17.65
C TYR A 173 3.91 4.34 -18.77
N GLY A 174 4.07 5.54 -19.34
CA GLY A 174 3.22 6.05 -20.42
C GLY A 174 1.89 6.66 -19.97
N MET A 175 1.63 6.76 -18.66
CA MET A 175 0.46 7.46 -18.13
C MET A 175 0.91 8.72 -17.41
N CYS A 176 0.30 9.88 -17.69
CA CYS A 176 0.45 11.14 -16.96
C CYS A 176 1.91 11.57 -16.66
N ASP A 177 2.86 11.33 -17.58
CA ASP A 177 4.29 11.57 -17.34
C ASP A 177 4.62 13.04 -16.99
N GLN A 178 3.77 13.99 -17.40
CA GLN A 178 3.85 15.39 -17.01
C GLN A 178 3.78 15.59 -15.48
N VAL A 179 3.05 14.73 -14.76
CA VAL A 179 2.95 14.79 -13.29
C VAL A 179 4.28 14.38 -12.65
N LYS A 180 4.97 13.37 -13.20
CA LYS A 180 6.32 12.99 -12.72
C LYS A 180 7.30 14.15 -12.86
N ALA A 181 7.32 14.80 -14.03
CA ALA A 181 8.26 15.86 -14.32
C ALA A 181 8.14 17.06 -13.35
N HIS A 182 6.94 17.31 -12.82
CA HIS A 182 6.71 18.40 -11.87
C HIS A 182 7.30 18.12 -10.47
N PHE A 183 7.27 16.87 -10.01
CA PHE A 183 7.66 16.50 -8.65
C PHE A 183 9.08 15.95 -8.49
N ILE A 184 9.78 15.61 -9.59
CA ILE A 184 11.19 15.17 -9.53
C ILE A 184 12.14 16.29 -9.04
N TYR A 185 11.71 17.56 -9.09
CA TYR A 185 12.52 18.73 -8.71
C TYR A 185 12.17 19.34 -7.34
N LEU A 186 11.30 18.68 -6.56
CA LEU A 186 10.85 19.12 -5.23
C LEU A 186 11.39 18.20 -4.12
#